data_AF-A0A2E8M9C1-F1
#
_entry.id   AF-A0A2E8M9C1-F1
#
_cell.length_a   1.000
_cell.length_b   1.000
_cell.length_c   1.000
_cell.angle_alpha   90.00
_cell.angle_beta   90.00
_cell.angle_gamma   90.00
#
_symmetry.space_group_name_H-M   'P 1'
#
loop_
_entity.id
_entity.type
_entity.pdbx_description
1 polymer ?
#
loop_
_entity_poly.entity_id
_entity_poly.type
_entity_poly.pdbx_seq_one_letter_code
_entity_poly.pdbx_strand_id
1 'polypeptide(L)'
;MNSKICFFRSAALAFLSASLVNGETIASTTFDGQTLNGNTASDLGWTLNGVEDPGEMSAFVQDSGNAQNLFNSNDFNQNQFAPQINVGNGNTWWRTSVNLTAAAGSSVTLTEVTFDHWSLNAGGVQNVGRRSDFTITLYDPSNVVVGTASILDVANGQPLTPAGSPTPVSLIFAAPIPLSAPGTYRLEIDGGELGGADETGNHAGFDNLAIIGSTGPSVPFAITELEYDPDGDPGPTVTLTWTKTGAASYSVFYSFDLIDWGADLDDSVLLESDENPEDADQMTVTFPLVGPLENAPDAFFRVDGN
;
A
#
# COMPACT_ATOMS: atom_id res chain seq x y z
N MET A 1 2.92 -46.94 48.72
CA MET A 1 2.28 -47.31 47.44
C MET A 1 1.94 -46.02 46.71
N ASN A 2 2.54 -45.85 45.54
CA ASN A 2 2.46 -44.65 44.71
C ASN A 2 1.04 -44.49 44.14
N SER A 3 0.42 -43.33 44.31
CA SER A 3 -0.69 -42.91 43.46
C SER A 3 -0.38 -41.51 42.93
N LYS A 4 -0.03 -41.46 41.63
CA LYS A 4 0.17 -40.22 40.88
C LYS A 4 -1.21 -39.73 40.44
N ILE A 5 -1.60 -38.56 40.91
CA ILE A 5 -2.77 -37.82 40.43
C ILE A 5 -2.34 -37.08 39.17
N CYS A 6 -2.86 -37.48 38.01
CA CYS A 6 -2.72 -36.73 36.75
C CYS A 6 -3.87 -35.73 36.64
N PHE A 7 -3.55 -34.43 36.62
CA PHE A 7 -4.45 -33.39 36.17
C PHE A 7 -4.35 -33.26 34.65
N PHE A 8 -5.42 -33.57 33.93
CA PHE A 8 -5.60 -33.08 32.56
C PHE A 8 -6.16 -31.65 32.64
N ARG A 9 -5.33 -30.65 32.32
CA ARG A 9 -5.83 -29.32 31.96
C ARG A 9 -6.32 -29.39 30.51
N SER A 10 -7.64 -29.37 30.30
CA SER A 10 -8.21 -28.97 29.02
C SER A 10 -7.89 -27.49 28.80
N ALA A 11 -6.95 -27.20 27.90
CA ALA A 11 -6.87 -25.89 27.29
C ALA A 11 -8.03 -25.80 26.29
N ALA A 12 -9.04 -25.00 26.62
CA ALA A 12 -10.03 -24.57 25.63
C ALA A 12 -9.30 -23.68 24.62
N LEU A 13 -8.97 -24.23 23.46
CA LEU A 13 -8.48 -23.47 22.32
C LEU A 13 -9.67 -22.67 21.78
N ALA A 14 -9.76 -21.41 22.17
CA ALA A 14 -10.70 -20.48 21.56
C ALA A 14 -10.22 -20.24 20.13
N PHE A 15 -10.81 -20.96 19.17
CA PHE A 15 -10.79 -20.54 17.78
C PHE A 15 -11.57 -19.24 17.70
N LEU A 16 -10.88 -18.10 17.74
CA LEU A 16 -11.41 -16.91 17.10
C LEU A 16 -11.45 -17.24 15.61
N SER A 17 -12.63 -17.61 15.12
CA SER A 17 -12.95 -17.48 13.71
C SER A 17 -12.87 -16.00 13.37
N ALA A 18 -11.74 -15.57 12.81
CA ALA A 18 -11.67 -14.28 12.13
C ALA A 18 -12.75 -14.32 11.06
N SER A 19 -13.75 -13.45 11.19
CA SER A 19 -14.66 -13.16 10.09
C SER A 19 -13.80 -12.63 8.94
N LEU A 20 -13.67 -13.41 7.87
CA LEU A 20 -13.20 -12.90 6.58
C LEU A 20 -14.18 -11.80 6.17
N VAL A 21 -13.80 -10.54 6.42
CA VAL A 21 -14.38 -9.41 5.67
C VAL A 21 -14.13 -9.75 4.21
N ASN A 22 -15.17 -9.72 3.36
CA ASN A 22 -14.94 -9.77 1.91
C ASN A 22 -14.07 -8.56 1.58
N GLY A 23 -12.79 -8.80 1.27
CA GLY A 23 -11.88 -7.72 0.93
C GLY A 23 -12.36 -7.02 -0.34
N GLU A 24 -12.24 -5.70 -0.35
CA GLU A 24 -12.46 -4.85 -1.51
C GLU A 24 -11.17 -4.74 -2.33
N THR A 25 -11.30 -4.46 -3.63
CA THR A 25 -10.13 -4.14 -4.47
C THR A 25 -9.64 -2.74 -4.15
N ILE A 26 -8.39 -2.62 -3.68
CA ILE A 26 -7.69 -1.35 -3.44
C ILE A 26 -7.02 -0.85 -4.71
N ALA A 27 -6.32 -1.74 -5.41
CA ALA A 27 -5.74 -1.45 -6.72
C ALA A 27 -5.73 -2.73 -7.56
N SER A 28 -6.11 -2.67 -8.83
CA SER A 28 -6.01 -3.81 -9.75
C SER A 28 -5.78 -3.42 -11.20
N THR A 29 -5.12 -4.29 -11.96
CA THR A 29 -4.95 -4.20 -13.41
C THR A 29 -5.05 -5.60 -14.03
N THR A 30 -5.61 -5.67 -15.24
CA THR A 30 -5.65 -6.91 -16.05
C THR A 30 -4.54 -6.94 -17.11
N PHE A 31 -3.66 -5.93 -17.15
CA PHE A 31 -2.63 -5.77 -18.19
C PHE A 31 -3.15 -5.75 -19.65
N ASP A 32 -4.45 -5.86 -19.89
CA ASP A 32 -5.06 -5.90 -21.21
C ASP A 32 -4.89 -4.55 -21.92
N GLY A 33 -4.32 -4.58 -23.12
CA GLY A 33 -4.12 -3.36 -23.92
C GLY A 33 -3.04 -2.43 -23.38
N GLN A 34 -2.21 -2.90 -22.42
CA GLN A 34 -1.04 -2.18 -21.96
C GLN A 34 -0.06 -1.86 -23.11
N THR A 35 0.79 -0.86 -22.89
CA THR A 35 1.94 -0.59 -23.76
C THR A 35 3.19 -1.24 -23.16
N LEU A 36 3.87 -2.09 -23.93
CA LEU A 36 5.13 -2.72 -23.53
C LEU A 36 6.33 -2.09 -24.23
N ASN A 37 7.28 -1.56 -23.46
CA ASN A 37 8.53 -0.98 -23.97
C ASN A 37 9.73 -1.41 -23.12
N GLY A 38 10.57 -2.31 -23.67
CA GLY A 38 11.73 -2.83 -22.95
C GLY A 38 11.32 -3.62 -21.72
N ASN A 39 11.69 -3.13 -20.53
CA ASN A 39 11.35 -3.74 -19.24
C ASN A 39 10.09 -3.14 -18.58
N THR A 40 9.41 -2.20 -19.25
CA THR A 40 8.31 -1.43 -18.66
C THR A 40 6.98 -1.73 -19.34
N ALA A 41 5.96 -1.84 -18.51
CA ALA A 41 4.55 -1.93 -18.87
C ALA A 41 3.82 -0.67 -18.39
N SER A 42 3.20 0.05 -19.33
CA SER A 42 2.46 1.29 -19.07
C SER A 42 1.02 1.19 -19.57
N ASP A 43 0.22 2.23 -19.33
CA ASP A 43 -1.21 2.28 -19.72
C ASP A 43 -2.03 1.12 -19.09
N LEU A 44 -1.72 0.80 -17.84
CA LEU A 44 -2.22 -0.40 -17.14
C LEU A 44 -3.71 -0.36 -16.76
N GLY A 45 -4.43 0.75 -16.99
CA GLY A 45 -5.87 0.83 -16.77
C GLY A 45 -6.29 0.51 -15.33
N TRP A 46 -5.56 1.01 -14.34
CA TRP A 46 -5.79 0.70 -12.93
C TRP A 46 -7.23 0.99 -12.47
N THR A 47 -7.83 0.05 -11.76
CA THR A 47 -9.01 0.27 -10.92
C THR A 47 -8.55 0.53 -9.49
N LEU A 48 -9.02 1.61 -8.85
CA LEU A 48 -8.46 2.14 -7.61
C LEU A 48 -9.54 2.42 -6.56
N ASN A 49 -9.22 2.20 -5.29
CA ASN A 49 -10.03 2.55 -4.13
C ASN A 49 -9.13 2.97 -2.96
N GLY A 50 -9.09 4.26 -2.66
CA GLY A 50 -8.35 4.81 -1.50
C GLY A 50 -6.86 5.08 -1.71
N VAL A 51 -6.31 4.77 -2.89
CA VAL A 51 -4.91 5.08 -3.26
C VAL A 51 -4.86 5.82 -4.61
N GLU A 52 -3.77 6.56 -4.84
CA GLU A 52 -3.51 7.19 -6.14
C GLU A 52 -3.11 6.16 -7.21
N ASP A 53 -3.08 6.60 -8.47
CA ASP A 53 -2.65 5.76 -9.60
C ASP A 53 -1.19 5.30 -9.43
N PRO A 54 -0.92 3.98 -9.36
CA PRO A 54 0.44 3.45 -9.23
C PRO A 54 1.36 3.76 -10.41
N GLY A 55 0.78 4.09 -11.57
CA GLY A 55 1.51 4.33 -12.81
C GLY A 55 1.99 3.03 -13.47
N GLU A 56 3.20 3.06 -13.99
CA GLU A 56 3.81 1.96 -14.74
C GLU A 56 4.50 0.92 -13.85
N MET A 57 4.64 -0.29 -14.37
CA MET A 57 5.37 -1.39 -13.72
C MET A 57 6.59 -1.76 -14.53
N SER A 58 7.72 -2.02 -13.87
CA SER A 58 8.98 -2.37 -14.54
C SER A 58 9.61 -3.62 -13.95
N ALA A 59 10.18 -4.46 -14.81
CA ALA A 59 10.85 -5.70 -14.41
C ALA A 59 12.36 -5.51 -14.28
N PHE A 60 12.92 -6.12 -13.24
CA PHE A 60 14.35 -6.15 -12.94
C PHE A 60 14.79 -7.55 -12.53
N VAL A 61 16.06 -7.87 -12.71
CA VAL A 61 16.68 -9.04 -12.07
C VAL A 61 16.85 -8.72 -10.58
N GLN A 62 16.25 -9.51 -9.69
CA GLN A 62 16.13 -9.21 -8.25
C GLN A 62 17.50 -8.90 -7.60
N ASP A 63 18.50 -9.77 -7.81
CA ASP A 63 19.81 -9.67 -7.15
C ASP A 63 20.68 -8.50 -7.65
N SER A 64 20.57 -8.17 -8.93
CA SER A 64 21.45 -7.19 -9.58
C SER A 64 20.79 -5.83 -9.80
N GLY A 65 19.47 -5.76 -9.75
CA GLY A 65 18.69 -4.57 -10.12
C GLY A 65 18.76 -4.23 -11.61
N ASN A 66 19.37 -5.08 -12.45
CA ASN A 66 19.47 -4.84 -13.88
C ASN A 66 18.07 -4.93 -14.53
N ALA A 67 17.78 -4.00 -15.44
CA ALA A 67 16.54 -4.01 -16.20
C ALA A 67 16.36 -5.34 -16.96
N GLN A 68 15.16 -5.90 -16.88
CA GLN A 68 14.80 -7.18 -17.50
C GLN A 68 13.65 -6.95 -18.47
N ASN A 69 13.89 -7.14 -19.77
CA ASN A 69 12.84 -6.95 -20.78
C ASN A 69 11.60 -7.81 -20.49
N LEU A 70 10.43 -7.33 -20.88
CA LEU A 70 9.15 -8.05 -20.86
C LEU A 70 8.90 -8.73 -22.22
N PHE A 71 8.31 -9.92 -22.23
CA PHE A 71 7.92 -10.58 -23.47
C PHE A 71 6.89 -9.73 -24.21
N ASN A 72 7.13 -9.45 -25.49
CA ASN A 72 6.28 -8.61 -26.33
C ASN A 72 6.31 -9.10 -27.80
N SER A 73 6.21 -10.41 -27.99
CA SER A 73 6.37 -11.05 -29.31
C SER A 73 5.07 -11.59 -29.89
N ASN A 74 3.98 -11.67 -29.11
CA ASN A 74 2.69 -12.19 -29.54
C ASN A 74 1.55 -11.72 -28.63
N ASP A 75 0.32 -11.88 -29.09
CA ASP A 75 -0.89 -11.43 -28.37
C ASP A 75 -1.01 -12.03 -26.97
N PHE A 76 -0.51 -13.26 -26.77
CA PHE A 76 -0.54 -13.93 -25.47
C PHE A 76 0.37 -13.26 -24.44
N ASN A 77 1.54 -12.76 -24.84
CA ASN A 77 2.43 -12.04 -23.93
C ASN A 77 2.28 -10.52 -23.93
N GLN A 78 1.47 -9.95 -24.84
CA GLN A 78 1.15 -8.53 -24.85
C GLN A 78 0.18 -8.10 -23.73
N ASN A 79 -0.64 -9.02 -23.21
CA ASN A 79 -1.65 -8.72 -22.19
C ASN A 79 -1.33 -9.37 -20.83
N GLN A 80 -0.05 -9.47 -20.46
CA GLN A 80 0.37 -9.97 -19.15
C GLN A 80 1.71 -9.35 -18.75
N PHE A 81 2.04 -9.37 -17.47
CA PHE A 81 3.35 -8.99 -16.98
C PHE A 81 4.29 -10.20 -16.98
N ALA A 82 5.12 -10.33 -18.02
CA ALA A 82 5.95 -11.51 -18.23
C ALA A 82 7.44 -11.16 -18.50
N PRO A 83 8.30 -11.16 -17.46
CA PRO A 83 9.74 -10.94 -17.63
C PRO A 83 10.41 -12.01 -18.51
N GLN A 84 11.28 -11.57 -19.44
CA GLN A 84 12.07 -12.42 -20.34
C GLN A 84 13.27 -13.07 -19.63
N ILE A 85 13.01 -13.72 -18.50
CA ILE A 85 14.04 -14.37 -17.68
C ILE A 85 13.67 -15.81 -17.38
N ASN A 86 14.65 -16.69 -17.58
CA ASN A 86 14.50 -18.10 -17.28
C ASN A 86 14.76 -18.35 -15.80
N VAL A 87 13.71 -18.36 -14.99
CA VAL A 87 13.79 -18.43 -13.53
C VAL A 87 14.40 -19.73 -13.02
N GLY A 88 14.26 -20.83 -13.77
CA GLY A 88 14.74 -22.14 -13.34
C GLY A 88 16.17 -22.49 -13.77
N ASN A 89 16.87 -21.67 -14.57
CA ASN A 89 18.27 -21.91 -14.90
C ASN A 89 19.18 -21.01 -14.07
N GLY A 90 19.68 -21.51 -12.93
CA GLY A 90 20.55 -20.78 -12.02
C GLY A 90 19.83 -20.07 -10.87
N ASN A 91 18.59 -20.47 -10.53
CA ASN A 91 17.76 -19.86 -9.48
C ASN A 91 17.68 -18.33 -9.61
N THR A 92 17.44 -17.82 -10.81
CA THR A 92 17.37 -16.38 -11.05
C THR A 92 15.98 -15.84 -10.75
N TRP A 93 15.93 -14.68 -10.14
CA TRP A 93 14.70 -14.02 -9.74
C TRP A 93 14.48 -12.73 -10.51
N TRP A 94 13.21 -12.40 -10.72
CA TRP A 94 12.81 -11.07 -11.14
C TRP A 94 12.04 -10.35 -10.04
N ARG A 95 12.07 -9.02 -10.13
CA ARG A 95 11.36 -8.09 -9.25
C ARG A 95 10.58 -7.08 -10.07
N THR A 96 9.39 -6.76 -9.59
CA THR A 96 8.63 -5.56 -9.98
C THR A 96 8.08 -4.88 -8.73
N SER A 97 7.50 -3.70 -8.87
CA SER A 97 6.86 -3.00 -7.76
C SER A 97 5.62 -2.25 -8.19
N VAL A 98 4.66 -2.14 -7.26
CA VAL A 98 3.49 -1.25 -7.36
C VAL A 98 3.61 -0.19 -6.27
N ASN A 99 3.47 1.08 -6.67
CA ASN A 99 3.46 2.21 -5.75
C ASN A 99 2.02 2.47 -5.29
N LEU A 100 1.76 2.38 -3.99
CA LEU A 100 0.46 2.60 -3.38
C LEU A 100 0.54 3.89 -2.55
N THR A 101 0.20 5.01 -3.17
CA THR A 101 0.21 6.31 -2.48
C THR A 101 -1.09 6.49 -1.70
N ALA A 102 -0.97 6.51 -0.37
CA ALA A 102 -2.06 6.81 0.55
C ALA A 102 -2.05 8.30 0.88
N ALA A 103 -3.13 9.00 0.52
CA ALA A 103 -3.37 10.35 1.02
C ALA A 103 -3.51 10.32 2.54
N ALA A 104 -3.16 11.40 3.20
CA ALA A 104 -3.35 11.45 4.64
C ALA A 104 -4.81 11.59 5.04
N GLY A 105 -5.12 11.08 6.23
CA GLY A 105 -6.50 10.86 6.66
C GLY A 105 -7.21 9.76 5.85
N SER A 106 -6.53 9.12 4.88
CA SER A 106 -7.07 7.92 4.24
C SER A 106 -7.04 6.77 5.24
N SER A 107 -8.11 5.97 5.20
CA SER A 107 -8.20 4.75 5.95
C SER A 107 -8.12 3.61 4.94
N VAL A 108 -6.91 3.14 4.64
CA VAL A 108 -6.69 1.99 3.76
C VAL A 108 -6.01 0.89 4.57
N THR A 109 -6.50 -0.33 4.47
CA THR A 109 -5.87 -1.52 5.07
C THR A 109 -5.71 -2.59 4.02
N LEU A 110 -4.50 -3.12 3.84
CA LEU A 110 -4.20 -4.20 2.91
C LEU A 110 -4.27 -5.56 3.62
N THR A 111 -4.71 -6.59 2.90
CA THR A 111 -4.88 -7.94 3.46
C THR A 111 -4.27 -9.01 2.59
N GLU A 112 -4.33 -8.84 1.27
CA GLU A 112 -3.98 -9.89 0.32
C GLU A 112 -3.56 -9.29 -1.02
N VAL A 113 -2.72 -10.03 -1.74
CA VAL A 113 -2.43 -9.79 -3.16
C VAL A 113 -2.79 -11.06 -3.93
N THR A 114 -3.55 -10.89 -5.01
CA THR A 114 -3.95 -11.99 -5.91
C THR A 114 -3.51 -11.70 -7.33
N PHE A 115 -3.24 -12.75 -8.09
CA PHE A 115 -3.00 -12.68 -9.53
C PHE A 115 -3.12 -14.06 -10.15
N ASP A 116 -3.17 -14.10 -11.47
CA ASP A 116 -3.14 -15.31 -12.28
C ASP A 116 -1.70 -15.60 -12.71
N HIS A 117 -1.07 -16.64 -12.16
CA HIS A 117 0.27 -17.06 -12.57
C HIS A 117 0.24 -17.83 -13.89
N TRP A 118 1.18 -17.47 -14.77
CA TRP A 118 1.43 -18.12 -16.04
C TRP A 118 2.82 -18.76 -16.10
N SER A 119 2.85 -20.08 -16.33
CA SER A 119 4.08 -20.80 -16.70
C SER A 119 4.37 -20.64 -18.18
N LEU A 120 5.56 -20.13 -18.49
CA LEU A 120 5.95 -19.71 -19.83
C LEU A 120 7.25 -20.42 -20.28
N ASN A 121 7.42 -20.58 -21.60
CA ASN A 121 8.68 -21.02 -22.20
C ASN A 121 8.99 -20.13 -23.41
N ALA A 122 10.05 -19.33 -23.31
CA ALA A 122 10.45 -18.38 -24.36
C ALA A 122 9.30 -17.47 -24.84
N GLY A 123 8.43 -17.05 -23.91
CA GLY A 123 7.26 -16.20 -24.20
C GLY A 123 6.07 -16.93 -24.82
N GLY A 124 6.12 -18.25 -24.91
CA GLY A 124 5.01 -19.11 -25.31
C GLY A 124 4.38 -19.85 -24.13
N VAL A 125 3.15 -20.34 -24.36
CA VAL A 125 2.36 -21.12 -23.42
C VAL A 125 3.06 -22.45 -23.08
N GLN A 126 3.13 -22.82 -21.78
CA GLN A 126 3.48 -24.18 -21.37
C GLN A 126 2.24 -25.07 -21.16
N ASN A 127 2.44 -26.37 -21.37
CA ASN A 127 1.41 -27.39 -21.18
C ASN A 127 1.47 -28.08 -19.81
N VAL A 128 2.47 -27.74 -19.00
CA VAL A 128 2.70 -28.28 -17.66
C VAL A 128 3.03 -27.12 -16.75
N GLY A 129 2.47 -27.11 -15.55
CA GLY A 129 2.80 -26.13 -14.53
C GLY A 129 4.25 -26.34 -14.10
N ARG A 130 5.03 -25.28 -14.19
CA ARG A 130 6.42 -25.26 -13.74
C ARG A 130 6.49 -24.62 -12.37
N ARG A 131 7.49 -25.02 -11.60
CA ARG A 131 7.68 -24.48 -10.25
C ARG A 131 7.94 -22.99 -10.32
N SER A 132 7.05 -22.20 -9.75
CA SER A 132 7.24 -20.77 -9.57
C SER A 132 6.90 -20.40 -8.14
N ASP A 133 7.76 -19.58 -7.56
CA ASP A 133 7.64 -19.10 -6.20
C ASP A 133 7.46 -17.58 -6.27
N PHE A 134 6.60 -17.08 -5.39
CA PHE A 134 6.31 -15.66 -5.32
C PHE A 134 6.45 -15.18 -3.89
N THR A 135 7.09 -14.04 -3.73
CA THR A 135 7.16 -13.31 -2.48
C THR A 135 6.71 -11.87 -2.72
N ILE A 136 5.84 -11.38 -1.86
CA ILE A 136 5.48 -9.96 -1.80
C ILE A 136 6.07 -9.34 -0.54
N THR A 137 6.61 -8.13 -0.68
CA THR A 137 7.11 -7.34 0.44
C THR A 137 6.57 -5.92 0.34
N LEU A 138 5.89 -5.48 1.39
CA LEU A 138 5.36 -4.11 1.49
C LEU A 138 6.31 -3.27 2.33
N TYR A 139 6.74 -2.16 1.75
CA TYR A 139 7.53 -1.13 2.43
C TYR A 139 6.67 0.10 2.68
N ASP A 140 6.83 0.71 3.84
CA ASP A 140 6.24 2.00 4.16
C ASP A 140 6.96 3.17 3.43
N PRO A 141 6.43 4.40 3.51
CA PRO A 141 7.07 5.58 2.90
C PRO A 141 8.49 5.86 3.40
N SER A 142 8.89 5.29 4.54
CA SER A 142 10.26 5.39 5.10
C SER A 142 11.16 4.23 4.65
N ASN A 143 10.71 3.39 3.71
CA ASN A 143 11.38 2.17 3.23
C ASN A 143 11.60 1.09 4.31
N VAL A 144 10.74 1.04 5.33
CA VAL A 144 10.72 -0.02 6.33
C VAL A 144 9.74 -1.10 5.90
N VAL A 145 10.14 -2.37 6.01
CA VAL A 145 9.25 -3.50 5.73
C VAL A 145 8.14 -3.57 6.78
N VAL A 146 6.90 -3.48 6.34
CA VAL A 146 5.69 -3.56 7.19
C VAL A 146 4.90 -4.85 6.97
N GLY A 147 5.20 -5.60 5.91
CA GLY A 147 4.59 -6.91 5.70
C GLY A 147 5.26 -7.73 4.60
N THR A 148 5.15 -9.05 4.75
CA THR A 148 5.65 -10.02 3.77
C THR A 148 4.69 -11.20 3.70
N ALA A 149 4.51 -11.75 2.51
CA ALA A 149 3.84 -13.04 2.28
C ALA A 149 4.54 -13.78 1.15
N SER A 150 4.51 -15.11 1.17
CA SER A 150 5.15 -15.94 0.15
C SER A 150 4.34 -17.19 -0.13
N ILE A 151 4.40 -17.66 -1.37
CA ILE A 151 3.87 -18.95 -1.80
C ILE A 151 4.96 -19.67 -2.59
N LEU A 152 5.10 -20.96 -2.31
CA LEU A 152 6.09 -21.83 -2.95
C LEU A 152 5.39 -22.86 -3.82
N ASP A 153 6.11 -23.33 -4.83
CA ASP A 153 5.73 -24.42 -5.73
C ASP A 153 4.41 -24.17 -6.46
N VAL A 154 4.12 -22.92 -6.86
CA VAL A 154 2.90 -22.62 -7.63
C VAL A 154 2.92 -23.49 -8.90
N ALA A 155 1.84 -24.24 -9.10
CA ALA A 155 1.62 -25.13 -10.23
C ALA A 155 2.60 -26.33 -10.39
N ASN A 156 3.49 -26.60 -9.43
CA ASN A 156 4.52 -27.64 -9.57
C ASN A 156 3.92 -29.03 -9.89
N GLY A 157 4.26 -29.56 -11.06
CA GLY A 157 3.86 -30.90 -11.52
C GLY A 157 2.37 -31.07 -11.80
N GLN A 158 1.58 -29.97 -11.78
CA GLN A 158 0.16 -30.02 -12.07
C GLN A 158 -0.08 -30.00 -13.59
N PRO A 159 -0.94 -30.89 -14.13
CA PRO A 159 -1.42 -30.76 -15.49
C PRO A 159 -2.22 -29.47 -15.63
N LEU A 160 -1.78 -28.55 -16.47
CA LEU A 160 -2.58 -27.37 -16.84
C LEU A 160 -3.70 -27.87 -17.75
N THR A 161 -4.96 -27.78 -17.30
CA THR A 161 -6.12 -28.28 -18.04
C THR A 161 -7.17 -27.19 -18.19
N PRO A 162 -7.34 -26.59 -19.39
CA PRO A 162 -6.56 -26.79 -20.62
C PRO A 162 -5.07 -26.41 -20.50
N ALA A 163 -4.25 -26.90 -21.42
CA ALA A 163 -2.84 -26.49 -21.52
C ALA A 163 -2.77 -24.96 -21.66
N GLY A 164 -1.88 -24.31 -20.90
CA GLY A 164 -1.90 -22.84 -20.80
C GLY A 164 -3.10 -22.29 -20.05
N SER A 165 -3.51 -22.93 -18.96
CA SER A 165 -4.40 -22.28 -18.01
C SER A 165 -3.57 -21.54 -16.96
N PRO A 166 -3.98 -20.33 -16.56
CA PRO A 166 -3.35 -19.68 -15.42
C PRO A 166 -3.62 -20.47 -14.14
N THR A 167 -2.72 -20.31 -13.16
CA THR A 167 -2.92 -20.81 -11.81
C THR A 167 -3.19 -19.61 -10.90
N PRO A 168 -4.38 -19.52 -10.27
CA PRO A 168 -4.67 -18.45 -9.33
C PRO A 168 -3.68 -18.49 -8.16
N VAL A 169 -3.15 -17.33 -7.81
CA VAL A 169 -2.27 -17.10 -6.67
C VAL A 169 -2.96 -16.15 -5.70
N SER A 170 -2.83 -16.48 -4.41
CA SER A 170 -3.33 -15.70 -3.29
C SER A 170 -2.22 -15.64 -2.22
N LEU A 171 -1.76 -14.43 -1.95
CA LEU A 171 -0.70 -14.12 -0.99
C LEU A 171 -1.31 -13.26 0.12
N ILE A 172 -1.65 -13.91 1.24
CA ILE A 172 -2.30 -13.28 2.37
C ILE A 172 -1.25 -12.81 3.37
N PHE A 173 -1.28 -11.53 3.76
CA PHE A 173 -0.42 -11.02 4.83
C PHE A 173 -0.77 -11.69 6.16
N ALA A 174 0.23 -11.89 7.03
CA ALA A 174 0.03 -12.55 8.33
C ALA A 174 -0.97 -11.80 9.24
N ALA A 175 -1.11 -10.49 9.04
CA ALA A 175 -2.14 -9.64 9.63
C ALA A 175 -2.51 -8.52 8.64
N PRO A 176 -3.72 -7.93 8.73
CA PRO A 176 -4.06 -6.74 7.97
C PRO A 176 -3.08 -5.59 8.24
N ILE A 177 -2.65 -4.89 7.18
CA ILE A 177 -1.64 -3.83 7.26
C ILE A 177 -2.30 -2.48 6.96
N PRO A 178 -2.48 -1.61 7.96
CA PRO A 178 -2.99 -0.26 7.71
C PRO A 178 -1.92 0.58 7.03
N LEU A 179 -2.31 1.36 6.02
CA LEU A 179 -1.48 2.36 5.37
C LEU A 179 -1.52 3.67 6.18
N SER A 180 -1.08 3.60 7.45
CA SER A 180 -1.26 4.67 8.44
C SER A 180 -0.43 5.92 8.18
N ALA A 181 0.81 5.76 7.72
CA ALA A 181 1.65 6.88 7.32
C ALA A 181 1.23 7.36 5.92
N PRO A 182 1.02 8.66 5.70
CA PRO A 182 0.76 9.19 4.38
C PRO A 182 2.00 9.12 3.48
N GLY A 183 1.76 8.99 2.18
CA GLY A 183 2.80 8.87 1.17
C GLY A 183 2.79 7.51 0.47
N THR A 184 3.87 7.21 -0.25
CA THR A 184 3.96 6.05 -1.14
C THR A 184 4.48 4.82 -0.42
N TYR A 185 3.61 3.82 -0.27
CA TYR A 185 4.03 2.46 0.05
C TYR A 185 4.50 1.75 -1.21
N ARG A 186 5.52 0.92 -1.09
CA ARG A 186 6.06 0.16 -2.21
C ARG A 186 5.78 -1.32 -2.00
N LEU A 187 4.92 -1.89 -2.83
CA LEU A 187 4.68 -3.33 -2.86
C LEU A 187 5.64 -3.95 -3.87
N GLU A 188 6.71 -4.58 -3.40
CA GLU A 188 7.58 -5.41 -4.23
C GLU A 188 6.94 -6.77 -4.47
N ILE A 189 7.02 -7.25 -5.71
CA ILE A 189 6.64 -8.60 -6.12
C ILE A 189 7.87 -9.25 -6.72
N ASP A 190 8.35 -10.29 -6.05
CA ASP A 190 9.47 -11.11 -6.50
C ASP A 190 8.93 -12.45 -7.01
N GLY A 191 9.31 -12.80 -8.24
CA GLY A 191 8.96 -14.08 -8.87
C GLY A 191 10.21 -14.85 -9.29
N GLY A 192 10.23 -16.15 -9.01
CA GLY A 192 11.41 -16.98 -9.25
C GLY A 192 11.21 -18.43 -8.83
N GLU A 193 12.30 -19.08 -8.43
CA GLU A 193 12.31 -20.44 -7.88
C GLU A 193 13.11 -20.38 -6.55
N LEU A 194 12.43 -20.54 -5.41
CA LEU A 194 12.97 -20.53 -4.05
C LEU A 194 13.44 -21.92 -3.65
N GLY A 195 14.59 -22.28 -4.20
CA GLY A 195 15.25 -23.53 -3.87
C GLY A 195 14.60 -24.74 -4.52
N GLY A 196 15.36 -25.83 -4.54
CA GLY A 196 15.05 -26.99 -5.37
C GLY A 196 16.14 -27.20 -6.42
N ALA A 197 15.85 -28.06 -7.39
CA ALA A 197 16.74 -28.33 -8.51
C ALA A 197 16.27 -27.54 -9.73
N ASP A 198 17.12 -26.64 -10.22
CA ASP A 198 17.00 -25.83 -11.43
C ASP A 198 16.16 -26.49 -12.54
N GLU A 199 14.98 -25.94 -12.84
CA GLU A 199 14.18 -26.33 -14.00
C GLU A 199 14.58 -25.56 -15.28
N THR A 200 15.19 -26.23 -16.24
CA THR A 200 15.57 -25.57 -17.50
C THR A 200 14.35 -25.09 -18.29
N GLY A 201 14.32 -23.80 -18.63
CA GLY A 201 13.39 -23.20 -19.59
C GLY A 201 12.10 -22.68 -18.98
N ASN A 202 12.04 -22.58 -17.65
CA ASN A 202 10.90 -22.04 -16.94
C ASN A 202 10.95 -20.51 -16.91
N HIS A 203 9.86 -19.86 -17.28
CA HIS A 203 9.66 -18.42 -17.09
C HIS A 203 8.33 -18.25 -16.34
N ALA A 204 8.28 -17.29 -15.42
CA ALA A 204 7.08 -16.98 -14.64
C ALA A 204 6.58 -15.59 -15.01
N GLY A 205 5.34 -15.50 -15.44
CA GLY A 205 4.61 -14.24 -15.62
C GLY A 205 3.32 -14.25 -14.80
N PHE A 206 2.66 -13.11 -14.72
CA PHE A 206 1.35 -13.02 -14.09
C PHE A 206 0.44 -12.03 -14.81
N ASP A 207 -0.86 -12.20 -14.56
CA ASP A 207 -1.95 -11.39 -15.09
C ASP A 207 -2.99 -11.13 -13.97
N ASN A 208 -3.98 -10.27 -14.21
CA ASN A 208 -5.10 -9.99 -13.30
C ASN A 208 -4.65 -9.67 -11.87
N LEU A 209 -3.64 -8.80 -11.74
CA LEU A 209 -3.13 -8.37 -10.45
C LEU A 209 -4.20 -7.59 -9.69
N ALA A 210 -4.50 -8.00 -8.47
CA ALA A 210 -5.35 -7.28 -7.54
C ALA A 210 -4.74 -7.24 -6.14
N ILE A 211 -4.81 -6.07 -5.53
CA ILE A 211 -4.38 -5.78 -4.17
C ILE A 211 -5.66 -5.56 -3.38
N ILE A 212 -5.88 -6.43 -2.39
CA ILE A 212 -7.15 -6.60 -1.70
C ILE A 212 -7.05 -6.10 -0.26
N GLY A 213 -8.08 -5.42 0.19
CA GLY A 213 -8.08 -4.74 1.48
C GLY A 213 -9.45 -4.22 1.89
N SER A 214 -9.46 -3.12 2.60
CA SER A 214 -10.65 -2.36 2.95
C SER A 214 -10.33 -0.88 3.01
N THR A 215 -11.29 -0.05 2.62
CA THR A 215 -11.26 1.37 2.93
C THR A 215 -12.21 1.69 4.09
N GLY A 216 -11.75 2.53 5.02
CA GLY A 216 -12.60 3.14 6.04
C GLY A 216 -13.14 4.49 5.57
N PRO A 217 -14.06 5.11 6.31
CA PRO A 217 -14.48 6.48 6.03
C PRO A 217 -13.25 7.39 6.04
N SER A 218 -12.99 8.13 4.97
CA SER A 218 -11.93 9.15 5.01
C SER A 218 -12.35 10.19 6.04
N VAL A 219 -11.47 10.51 6.98
CA VAL A 219 -11.73 11.62 7.91
C VAL A 219 -11.46 12.89 7.11
N PRO A 220 -12.46 13.76 6.88
CA PRO A 220 -12.23 14.97 6.13
C PRO A 220 -11.18 15.83 6.85
N PHE A 221 -10.32 16.47 6.05
CA PHE A 221 -9.46 17.51 6.57
C PHE A 221 -10.32 18.68 7.03
N ALA A 222 -10.35 18.91 8.33
CA ALA A 222 -11.18 19.93 8.97
C ALA A 222 -10.59 20.27 10.34
N ILE A 223 -10.86 21.51 10.78
CA ILE A 223 -10.78 21.86 12.20
C ILE A 223 -11.89 21.09 12.92
N THR A 224 -11.50 20.24 13.86
CA THR A 224 -12.38 19.34 14.62
C THR A 224 -12.71 19.93 15.99
N GLU A 225 -11.83 20.77 16.54
CA GLU A 225 -12.03 21.46 17.81
C GLU A 225 -11.45 22.88 17.75
N LEU A 226 -12.11 23.79 18.46
CA LEU A 226 -11.68 25.17 18.66
C LEU A 226 -11.96 25.54 20.11
N GLU A 227 -10.91 25.94 20.82
CA GLU A 227 -10.99 26.47 22.18
C GLU A 227 -10.47 27.91 22.19
N TYR A 228 -11.28 28.82 22.72
CA TYR A 228 -10.90 30.23 22.88
C TYR A 228 -10.67 30.52 24.36
N ASP A 229 -9.46 30.97 24.70
CA ASP A 229 -9.10 31.44 26.03
C ASP A 229 -8.93 32.97 26.00
N PRO A 230 -9.90 33.75 26.51
CA PRO A 230 -9.79 35.21 26.55
C PRO A 230 -8.75 35.72 27.55
N ASP A 231 -8.38 34.90 28.54
CA ASP A 231 -7.53 35.28 29.67
C ASP A 231 -6.13 34.64 29.59
N GLY A 232 -5.74 34.17 28.40
CA GLY A 232 -4.41 33.63 28.14
C GLY A 232 -3.28 34.61 28.49
N ASP A 233 -2.09 34.09 28.80
CA ASP A 233 -0.89 34.89 29.08
C ASP A 233 0.07 34.80 27.89
N PRO A 234 0.45 35.89 27.21
CA PRO A 234 0.29 37.31 27.56
C PRO A 234 -0.97 38.02 27.03
N GLY A 235 -1.92 37.29 26.46
CA GLY A 235 -3.19 37.80 25.93
C GLY A 235 -4.09 36.67 25.46
N PRO A 236 -5.25 36.99 24.85
CA PRO A 236 -6.20 35.98 24.39
C PRO A 236 -5.54 35.00 23.41
N THR A 237 -5.93 33.71 23.47
CA THR A 237 -5.41 32.66 22.59
C THR A 237 -6.55 31.83 21.98
N VAL A 238 -6.28 31.22 20.82
CA VAL A 238 -7.14 30.19 20.24
C VAL A 238 -6.34 28.90 20.08
N THR A 239 -6.87 27.80 20.59
CA THR A 239 -6.35 26.45 20.34
C THR A 239 -7.19 25.82 19.25
N LEU A 240 -6.53 25.40 18.17
CA LEU A 240 -7.18 24.70 17.06
C LEU A 240 -6.69 23.26 17.03
N THR A 241 -7.62 22.32 16.92
CA THR A 241 -7.33 20.91 16.62
C THR A 241 -7.86 20.58 15.24
N TRP A 242 -7.07 19.93 14.41
CA TRP A 242 -7.47 19.51 13.06
C TRP A 242 -6.94 18.14 12.68
N THR A 243 -7.61 17.48 11.74
CA THR A 243 -7.18 16.18 11.21
C THR A 243 -5.83 16.30 10.49
N LYS A 244 -4.86 15.46 10.86
CA LYS A 244 -3.55 15.41 10.19
C LYS A 244 -3.69 14.98 8.74
N THR A 245 -2.99 15.70 7.87
CA THR A 245 -2.91 15.46 6.43
C THR A 245 -1.52 15.04 5.94
N GLY A 246 -0.60 14.67 6.83
CA GLY A 246 0.73 14.22 6.41
C GLY A 246 1.59 15.27 5.73
N ALA A 247 1.08 16.50 5.63
CA ALA A 247 1.79 17.66 5.12
C ALA A 247 3.03 17.89 5.98
N ALA A 248 4.10 18.40 5.36
CA ALA A 248 5.32 18.69 6.10
C ALA A 248 5.15 19.93 7.00
N SER A 249 4.20 20.79 6.64
CA SER A 249 3.82 21.98 7.40
C SER A 249 2.38 22.39 7.11
N TYR A 250 1.84 23.29 7.94
CA TYR A 250 0.51 23.87 7.78
C TYR A 250 0.59 25.40 7.77
N SER A 251 -0.34 26.03 7.06
CA SER A 251 -0.61 27.47 7.18
C SER A 251 -1.99 27.67 7.79
N VAL A 252 -2.10 28.60 8.72
CA VAL A 252 -3.32 28.89 9.45
C VAL A 252 -3.76 30.31 9.14
N PHE A 253 -4.92 30.44 8.51
CA PHE A 253 -5.51 31.70 8.08
C PHE A 253 -6.67 32.10 8.96
N TYR A 254 -6.95 33.39 9.01
CA TYR A 254 -8.16 33.92 9.61
C TYR A 254 -8.91 34.87 8.67
N SER A 255 -10.21 35.00 8.92
CA SER A 255 -11.10 35.91 8.20
C SER A 255 -12.16 36.47 9.15
N PHE A 256 -12.60 37.70 8.91
CA PHE A 256 -13.73 38.29 9.64
C PHE A 256 -15.06 38.15 8.89
N ASP A 257 -15.02 37.78 7.60
CA ASP A 257 -16.20 37.78 6.72
C ASP A 257 -16.37 36.52 5.87
N LEU A 258 -15.50 35.51 6.05
CA LEU A 258 -15.41 34.26 5.28
C LEU A 258 -15.03 34.44 3.80
N ILE A 259 -14.74 35.66 3.34
CA ILE A 259 -14.45 35.98 1.95
C ILE A 259 -12.98 36.35 1.79
N ASP A 260 -12.48 37.27 2.61
CA ASP A 260 -11.07 37.68 2.61
C ASP A 260 -10.26 36.78 3.55
N TRP A 261 -9.33 36.02 2.97
CA TRP A 261 -8.42 35.09 3.65
C TRP A 261 -6.95 35.50 3.47
N GLY A 262 -6.68 36.77 3.19
CA GLY A 262 -5.32 37.27 2.97
C GLY A 262 -4.48 37.43 4.24
N ALA A 263 -5.04 37.15 5.42
CA ALA A 263 -4.35 37.28 6.71
C ALA A 263 -4.17 35.92 7.40
N ASP A 264 -3.00 35.72 7.98
CA ASP A 264 -2.55 34.50 8.61
C ASP A 264 -2.24 34.67 10.11
N LEU A 265 -2.37 33.58 10.85
CA LEU A 265 -1.82 33.42 12.20
C LEU A 265 -0.36 32.93 12.11
N ASP A 266 -0.10 31.99 11.21
CA ASP A 266 1.22 31.42 10.96
C ASP A 266 1.22 30.70 9.59
N ASP A 267 2.22 30.98 8.76
CA ASP A 267 2.41 30.37 7.44
C ASP A 267 3.25 29.08 7.49
N SER A 268 3.85 28.71 8.63
CA SER A 268 4.82 27.61 8.73
C SER A 268 4.71 26.83 10.04
N VAL A 269 3.51 26.36 10.35
CA VAL A 269 3.27 25.47 11.49
C VAL A 269 3.85 24.09 11.19
N LEU A 270 4.95 23.75 11.86
CA LEU A 270 5.66 22.48 11.67
C LEU A 270 5.07 21.38 12.58
N LEU A 271 5.34 20.12 12.25
CA LEU A 271 4.84 18.98 13.03
C LEU A 271 5.34 18.99 14.49
N GLU A 272 6.51 19.57 14.77
CA GLU A 272 7.01 19.73 16.14
C GLU A 272 6.23 20.77 16.98
N SER A 273 5.39 21.59 16.36
CA SER A 273 4.50 22.52 17.06
C SER A 273 3.28 21.85 17.65
N ASP A 274 3.03 20.58 17.30
CA ASP A 274 1.91 19.81 17.83
C ASP A 274 2.04 19.61 19.35
N GLU A 275 1.03 20.11 20.06
CA GLU A 275 0.95 20.02 21.53
C GLU A 275 0.52 18.63 22.01
N ASN A 276 0.03 17.78 21.10
CA ASN A 276 -0.39 16.40 21.36
C ASN A 276 0.21 15.40 20.34
N PRO A 277 1.55 15.29 20.26
CA PRO A 277 2.22 14.52 19.21
C PRO A 277 1.96 13.01 19.26
N GLU A 278 1.44 12.48 20.38
CA GLU A 278 0.99 11.09 20.51
C GLU A 278 -0.31 10.78 19.77
N ASP A 279 -1.13 11.79 19.44
CA ASP A 279 -2.30 11.61 18.61
C ASP A 279 -1.88 11.53 17.14
N ALA A 280 -1.96 10.34 16.58
CA ALA A 280 -1.54 10.09 15.20
C ALA A 280 -2.47 10.75 14.16
N ASP A 281 -3.71 11.05 14.54
CA ASP A 281 -4.78 11.45 13.62
C ASP A 281 -5.10 12.94 13.68
N GLN A 282 -4.73 13.62 14.76
CA GLN A 282 -5.00 15.05 14.98
C GLN A 282 -3.73 15.84 15.30
N MET A 283 -3.74 17.13 14.98
CA MET A 283 -2.73 18.10 15.36
C MET A 283 -3.40 19.20 16.17
N THR A 284 -2.83 19.56 17.31
CA THR A 284 -3.35 20.60 18.21
C THR A 284 -2.29 21.69 18.40
N VAL A 285 -2.65 22.95 18.15
CA VAL A 285 -1.75 24.10 18.33
C VAL A 285 -2.50 25.30 18.89
N THR A 286 -1.91 25.96 19.89
CA THR A 286 -2.37 27.24 20.43
C THR A 286 -1.69 28.43 19.75
N PHE A 287 -2.51 29.38 19.29
CA PHE A 287 -2.08 30.63 18.67
C PHE A 287 -2.47 31.84 19.53
N PRO A 288 -1.56 32.81 19.73
CA PRO A 288 -1.92 34.08 20.36
C PRO A 288 -2.75 34.94 19.40
N LEU A 289 -3.86 35.48 19.90
CA LEU A 289 -4.71 36.43 19.17
C LEU A 289 -4.19 37.85 19.38
N VAL A 290 -3.37 38.31 18.43
CA VAL A 290 -2.72 39.63 18.49
C VAL A 290 -3.33 40.62 17.50
N GLY A 291 -3.15 41.91 17.77
CA GLY A 291 -3.50 42.97 16.82
C GLY A 291 -5.00 43.02 16.52
N PRO A 292 -5.44 42.93 15.24
CA PRO A 292 -6.86 42.98 14.89
C PRO A 292 -7.73 41.90 15.55
N LEU A 293 -7.13 40.76 15.93
CA LEU A 293 -7.86 39.63 16.53
C LEU A 293 -8.11 39.78 18.04
N GLU A 294 -7.25 40.51 18.76
CA GLU A 294 -7.28 40.63 20.23
C GLU A 294 -8.65 41.12 20.76
N ASN A 295 -9.34 41.95 19.97
CA ASN A 295 -10.63 42.53 20.33
C ASN A 295 -11.70 42.29 19.25
N ALA A 296 -11.48 41.32 18.36
CA ALA A 296 -12.45 40.99 17.33
C ALA A 296 -13.71 40.37 17.95
N PRO A 297 -14.92 40.79 17.55
CA PRO A 297 -16.15 40.20 18.06
C PRO A 297 -16.34 38.75 17.58
N ASP A 298 -15.95 38.48 16.33
CA ASP A 298 -16.02 37.18 15.68
C ASP A 298 -14.80 37.03 14.76
N ALA A 299 -14.31 35.80 14.59
CA ALA A 299 -13.30 35.44 13.60
C ALA A 299 -13.54 34.00 13.12
N PHE A 300 -13.16 33.73 11.88
CA PHE A 300 -13.20 32.43 11.24
C PHE A 300 -11.79 31.96 10.94
N PHE A 301 -11.54 30.66 11.05
CA PHE A 301 -10.21 30.08 10.84
C PHE A 301 -10.24 29.04 9.72
N ARG A 302 -9.12 28.94 9.00
CA ARG A 302 -8.88 27.91 7.97
C ARG A 302 -7.46 27.39 8.16
N VAL A 303 -7.29 26.09 8.00
CA VAL A 303 -5.96 25.45 7.95
C VAL A 303 -5.77 24.87 6.57
N ASP A 304 -4.61 25.11 5.97
CA ASP A 304 -4.18 24.54 4.71
C ASP A 304 -2.90 23.72 4.94
N GLY A 305 -2.79 22.52 4.35
CA GLY A 305 -1.58 21.70 4.42
C GLY A 305 -0.64 21.96 3.24
N ASN A 306 0.67 22.04 3.51
CA ASN A 306 1.72 22.33 2.52
C ASN A 306 2.74 21.19 2.36
#